data_AF-Q84D04-F1
#
_entry.id   AF-Q84D04-F1
#
_cell.length_a   1.000
_cell.length_b   1.000
_cell.length_c   1.000
_cell.angle_alpha   90.00
_cell.angle_beta   90.00
_cell.angle_gamma   90.00
#
_symmetry.space_group_name_H-M   'P 1'
#
loop_
_entity.id
_entity.type
_entity.pdbx_description
1 polymer ?
#
loop_
_entity_poly.entity_id
_entity_poly.type
_entity_poly.pdbx_seq_one_letter_code
_entity_poly.pdbx_strand_id
1 'polypeptide(L)' 'DDGTHCEEASSLAEHKLQDVREKMTDLARMETVLSELVFACHARQGNVSCPLIASLQGEKEPRGADAV' A
#
# COMPACT_ATOMS: atom_id res chain seq x y z
N ASP A 1 22.82 3.78 40.22
CA ASP A 1 21.66 3.51 39.35
C ASP A 1 21.97 4.27 38.10
N ASP A 2 22.67 3.58 37.21
CA ASP A 2 23.68 4.18 36.36
C ASP A 2 23.07 4.41 34.98
N GLY A 3 23.14 5.66 34.50
CA GLY A 3 22.56 6.13 33.24
C GLY A 3 22.96 5.33 31.99
N THR A 4 23.96 4.45 32.08
CA THR A 4 24.30 3.44 31.06
C THR A 4 23.10 2.57 30.66
N HIS A 5 22.27 2.15 31.62
CA HIS A 5 21.05 1.37 31.30
C HIS A 5 20.00 2.22 30.58
N CYS A 6 20.03 3.55 30.75
CA CYS A 6 19.13 4.48 30.09
C CYS A 6 19.54 4.73 28.63
N GLU A 7 20.84 4.86 28.35
CA GLU A 7 21.35 5.06 26.98
C GLU A 7 21.10 3.83 26.09
N GLU A 8 21.39 2.62 26.59
CA GLU A 8 21.11 1.37 25.87
C GLU A 8 19.61 1.20 25.59
N ALA A 9 18.76 1.50 26.59
CA ALA A 9 17.31 1.45 26.43
C ALA A 9 16.81 2.50 25.43
N SER A 10 17.34 3.72 25.43
CA SER A 10 16.99 4.77 24.48
C SER A 10 17.35 4.35 23.06
N SER A 11 18.56 3.85 22.84
CA SER A 11 19.02 3.36 21.54
C SER A 11 18.11 2.25 21.00
N LEU A 12 17.72 1.29 21.85
CA LEU A 12 16.80 0.22 21.44
C LEU A 12 15.40 0.77 21.10
N ALA A 13 14.89 1.72 21.88
CA ALA A 13 13.61 2.36 21.63
C ALA A 13 13.61 3.17 20.34
N GLU A 14 14.68 3.91 20.05
CA GLU A 14 14.86 4.70 18.83
C GLU A 14 14.93 3.82 17.59
N HIS A 15 15.69 2.72 17.64
CA HIS A 15 15.72 1.72 16.57
C HIS A 15 14.32 1.15 16.34
N LYS A 16 13.62 0.76 17.41
CA LYS A 16 12.29 0.20 17.29
C LYS A 16 11.29 1.21 16.72
N LEU A 17 11.42 2.48 17.09
CA LEU A 17 10.61 3.56 16.56
C LEU A 17 10.84 3.76 15.05
N GLN A 18 12.09 3.65 14.60
CA GLN A 18 12.43 3.68 13.18
C GLN A 18 11.76 2.51 12.44
N ASP A 19 11.88 1.28 12.95
CA ASP A 19 11.21 0.10 12.35
C ASP A 19 9.69 0.30 12.23
N VAL A 20 9.07 0.89 13.26
CA VAL A 20 7.62 1.17 13.26
C VAL A 20 7.27 2.20 12.19
N ARG A 21 8.08 3.25 12.03
CA ARG A 21 7.86 4.29 11.00
C ARG A 21 8.00 3.73 9.58
N GLU A 22 8.96 2.85 9.36
CA GLU A 22 9.13 2.15 8.09
C GLU A 22 7.91 1.27 7.78
N LYS A 23 7.47 0.48 8.76
CA LYS A 23 6.27 -0.35 8.62
C LYS A 23 5.01 0.48 8.36
N MET A 24 4.85 1.62 9.02
CA MET A 24 3.74 2.55 8.75
C MET A 24 3.80 3.10 7.33
N THR A 25 4.98 3.42 6.82
CA THR A 25 5.18 3.89 5.44
C THR A 25 4.77 2.81 4.43
N ASP A 26 5.17 1.56 4.66
CA ASP A 26 4.77 0.45 3.81
C ASP A 26 3.25 0.21 3.83
N LEU A 27 2.64 0.29 5.01
CA LEU A 27 1.19 0.15 5.15
C LEU A 27 0.44 1.27 4.46
N ALA A 28 0.88 2.53 4.58
CA ALA A 28 0.27 3.67 3.88
C ALA A 28 0.35 3.51 2.35
N ARG A 29 1.47 2.96 1.85
CA ARG A 29 1.61 2.63 0.43
C ARG A 29 0.62 1.55 -0.01
N MET A 30 0.46 0.49 0.77
CA MET A 30 -0.52 -0.57 0.49
C MET A 30 -1.94 -0.03 0.53
N GLU A 31 -2.27 0.77 1.55
CA GLU A 31 -3.57 1.44 1.70
C GLU A 31 -3.91 2.27 0.46
N THR A 32 -2.97 3.10 0.00
CA THR A 32 -3.18 3.95 -1.17
C THR A 32 -3.59 3.13 -2.39
N VAL A 33 -2.83 2.08 -2.72
CA VAL A 33 -3.13 1.21 -3.87
C VAL A 33 -4.47 0.50 -3.71
N LEU A 34 -4.76 -0.02 -2.51
CA LEU A 34 -6.02 -0.70 -2.24
C LEU A 34 -7.21 0.26 -2.36
N SER A 35 -7.11 1.49 -1.84
CA SER A 35 -8.12 2.52 -1.95
C SER A 35 -8.40 2.90 -3.42
N GLU A 36 -7.35 3.05 -4.23
CA GLU A 36 -7.48 3.34 -5.67
C GLU A 36 -8.17 2.20 -6.42
N LEU A 37 -7.79 0.94 -6.16
CA LEU A 37 -8.41 -0.22 -6.81
C LEU A 37 -9.87 -0.39 -6.42
N VAL A 38 -10.20 -0.20 -5.14
CA VAL A 38 -11.59 -0.25 -4.64
C VAL A 38 -12.41 0.88 -5.27
N PHE A 39 -11.87 2.10 -5.33
CA PHE A 39 -12.54 3.23 -5.99
C PHE A 39 -12.82 2.92 -7.46
N ALA A 40 -11.83 2.47 -8.22
CA ALA A 40 -11.99 2.11 -9.63
C ALA A 40 -13.02 0.99 -9.84
N CYS A 41 -13.03 -0.02 -8.96
CA CYS A 41 -14.02 -1.10 -8.98
C CYS A 41 -15.45 -0.57 -8.81
N HIS A 42 -15.65 0.37 -7.88
CA HIS A 42 -16.96 0.99 -7.64
C HIS A 42 -17.36 1.99 -8.73
N ALA A 43 -16.39 2.67 -9.35
CA ALA A 43 -16.64 3.65 -10.40
C ALA A 43 -16.89 3.03 -11.78
N ARG A 44 -16.64 1.73 -11.98
CA ARG A 44 -16.84 1.05 -13.27
C ARG A 44 -18.29 1.20 -13.75
N GLN A 45 -18.47 1.42 -15.04
CA GLN A 45 -19.78 1.52 -15.68
C GLN A 45 -19.87 0.54 -16.86
N GLY A 46 -21.04 -0.06 -17.05
CA GLY A 46 -21.27 -1.06 -18.10
C GLY A 46 -20.70 -2.45 -17.79
N ASN A 47 -20.63 -3.30 -18.80
CA ASN A 47 -20.17 -4.69 -18.71
C ASN A 47 -18.66 -4.82 -18.96
N VAL A 48 -17.85 -3.98 -18.33
CA VAL A 48 -16.39 -4.10 -18.35
C VAL A 48 -15.90 -5.08 -17.28
N SER A 49 -14.72 -5.69 -17.51
CA SER A 49 -14.05 -6.53 -16.51
C SER A 49 -13.79 -5.72 -15.23
N CYS A 50 -13.75 -6.39 -14.08
CA CYS A 50 -13.52 -5.73 -12.80
C CYS A 50 -12.07 -5.22 -12.73
N PRO A 51 -11.82 -3.90 -12.62
CA PRO A 51 -10.46 -3.34 -12.63
C PRO A 51 -9.57 -3.87 -11.50
N LEU A 52 -10.17 -4.18 -10.34
CA LEU A 52 -9.49 -4.79 -9.21
C LEU A 52 -8.98 -6.20 -9.56
N ILE A 53 -9.83 -7.03 -10.18
CA ILE A 53 -9.47 -8.40 -10.57
C ILE A 53 -8.40 -8.38 -11.67
N ALA A 54 -8.56 -7.54 -12.70
CA ALA A 54 -7.58 -7.38 -13.77
C ALA A 54 -6.20 -6.98 -13.21
N SER A 55 -6.17 -6.04 -12.27
CA SER A 55 -4.93 -5.61 -11.61
C SER A 55 -4.26 -6.73 -10.81
N LEU A 56 -5.03 -7.54 -10.08
CA LEU A 56 -4.52 -8.70 -9.33
C LEU A 56 -4.02 -9.83 -10.24
N GLN A 57 -4.61 -9.98 -11.42
CA GLN A 57 -4.21 -10.97 -12.41
C GLN A 57 -3.00 -10.51 -13.24
N GLY A 58 -2.55 -9.26 -13.09
CA GLY A 58 -1.48 -8.68 -13.89
C GLY A 58 -1.88 -8.42 -15.34
N GLU A 59 -3.19 -8.42 -15.62
CA GLU A 59 -3.75 -8.09 -16.93
C GLU A 59 -3.63 -6.58 -17.13
N LYS A 60 -2.47 -6.14 -17.61
CA LYS A 60 -2.34 -4.82 -18.22
C LYS A 60 -3.37 -4.76 -19.34
N GLU A 61 -4.31 -3.83 -19.21
CA GLU A 61 -5.41 -3.55 -20.13
C GLU A 61 -5.06 -3.83 -21.61
N PRO A 62 -5.94 -4.52 -22.36
CA PRO A 62 -5.83 -4.53 -23.81
C PRO A 62 -6.08 -3.10 -24.30
N ARG A 63 -5.00 -2.42 -24.68
CA ARG A 63 -5.09 -1.22 -25.51
C ARG A 63 -5.82 -1.59 -26.81
N GLY A 64 -7.04 -1.10 -26.96
CA GLY A 64 -7.75 -1.06 -28.24
C GLY A 64 -9.10 -1.77 -28.21
N ALA A 65 -10.13 -1.11 -27.68
CA ALA A 65 -11.50 -1.37 -28.09
C ALA A 65 -11.97 -0.16 -28.91
N ASP A 66 -12.01 -0.37 -30.23
CA ASP A 66 -13.04 0.06 -31.17
C ASP A 66 -13.59 1.49 -31.05
N ALA A 67 -12.97 2.40 -31.81
CA ALA A 67 -13.72 3.50 -32.42
C ALA A 67 -14.38 2.96 -33.71
N VAL A 68 -15.69 2.76 -33.64
CA VAL A 68 -16.59 2.64 -34.81
C VAL A 68 -16.70 3.99 -35.50
#